data_AF-A0A4U8S4Z7-F1
#
_entry.id   AF-A0A4U8S4Z7-F1
#
_cell.length_a   1.000
_cell.length_b   1.000
_cell.length_c   1.000
_cell.angle_alpha   90.00
_cell.angle_beta   90.00
_cell.angle_gamma   90.00
#
_symmetry.space_group_name_H-M   'P 1'
#
loop_
_entity.id
_entity.type
_entity.pdbx_description
1 polymer ?
#
loop_
_entity_poly.entity_id
_entity_poly.type
_entity_poly.pdbx_seq_one_letter_code
_entity_poly.pdbx_strand_id
1 'polypeptide(L)'
;MQWIIVNITTEIFVRRNLTGGGAITSCRKSGFLVNQLLPHLTSYYHLYTDGFCANHLDKIGGDIDLCIIDTVHAAPGEAMDFLMVLPYLKPNAVIILHDIAYHTFSPIPFGKHRNICALLFFALIGDKCIPPQYEPYGHLFQNIGSCTLDPNQNQYVELYFRLLHLPWTYIPSQKDLDAFISHITKHYDKTFVDAFGEILTLQKKWFDQEAAQRRPQRTPMLKRWQRSIKKRINFVRERF
;
A
#
# COMPACT_ATOMS: atom_id res chain seq x y z
N MET A 1 25.32 -12.77 -7.79
CA MET A 1 24.56 -12.31 -6.61
C MET A 1 23.92 -10.99 -7.00
N GLN A 2 22.63 -11.02 -7.33
CA GLN A 2 21.88 -9.83 -7.75
C GLN A 2 21.07 -9.36 -6.55
N TRP A 3 21.49 -8.26 -5.94
CA TRP A 3 20.73 -7.63 -4.86
C TRP A 3 19.72 -6.68 -5.49
N ILE A 4 18.43 -6.93 -5.29
CA ILE A 4 17.37 -6.07 -5.82
C ILE A 4 16.69 -5.40 -4.63
N ILE A 5 16.95 -4.10 -4.47
CA ILE A 5 16.16 -3.27 -3.56
C ILE A 5 14.92 -2.84 -4.33
N VAL A 6 13.82 -3.55 -4.09
CA VAL A 6 12.51 -3.24 -4.65
C VAL A 6 11.87 -2.11 -3.83
N ASN A 7 12.34 -0.88 -3.99
CA ASN A 7 11.66 0.30 -3.43
C ASN A 7 10.50 0.68 -4.35
N ILE A 8 9.32 0.12 -4.09
CA ILE A 8 8.10 0.40 -4.85
C ILE A 8 7.32 1.44 -4.06
N THR A 9 7.68 2.70 -4.23
CA THR A 9 6.76 3.77 -3.86
C THR A 9 5.57 3.71 -4.82
N THR A 10 4.50 3.01 -4.44
CA THR A 10 3.18 3.23 -5.04
C THR A 10 2.81 4.69 -4.76
N GLU A 11 2.29 5.38 -5.79
CA GLU A 11 2.09 6.83 -5.87
C GLU A 11 1.03 7.41 -4.89
N ILE A 12 1.06 7.06 -3.61
CA ILE A 12 0.28 7.74 -2.57
C ILE A 12 1.12 8.78 -1.82
N PHE A 13 2.42 8.87 -2.12
CA PHE A 13 3.16 10.11 -1.96
C PHE A 13 3.11 10.93 -3.24
N VAL A 14 2.00 11.67 -3.41
CA VAL A 14 2.03 12.94 -4.15
C VAL A 14 3.25 13.70 -3.65
N ARG A 15 4.33 13.71 -4.45
CA ARG A 15 5.53 14.52 -4.23
C ARG A 15 5.88 14.67 -2.74
N ARG A 16 6.21 13.58 -2.04
CA ARG A 16 7.06 13.78 -0.86
C ARG A 16 8.45 14.13 -1.40
N ASN A 17 8.62 15.43 -1.66
CA ASN A 17 9.85 16.10 -1.25
C ASN A 17 10.26 15.45 0.08
N LEU A 18 11.47 14.90 0.14
CA LEU A 18 12.11 14.44 1.37
C LEU A 18 12.43 15.63 2.29
N THR A 19 11.51 16.58 2.41
CA THR A 19 11.58 17.76 3.26
C THR A 19 10.74 17.46 4.49
N GLY A 20 11.35 16.73 5.44
CA GLY A 20 11.02 17.01 6.83
C GLY A 20 11.16 18.53 7.04
N GLY A 21 10.10 19.15 7.54
CA GLY A 21 9.95 20.58 7.86
C GLY A 21 11.04 21.53 7.37
N GLY A 22 10.80 22.21 6.24
CA GLY A 22 11.64 23.31 5.79
C GLY A 22 11.62 23.46 4.28
N ALA A 23 11.20 24.63 3.80
CA ALA A 23 11.24 24.98 2.39
C ALA A 23 12.69 25.02 1.91
N ILE A 24 13.16 23.95 1.27
CA ILE A 24 14.41 23.92 0.51
C ILE A 24 14.13 23.39 -0.89
N THR A 25 14.58 24.17 -1.87
CA THR A 25 14.42 24.05 -3.33
C THR A 25 15.31 22.96 -3.97
N SER A 26 15.53 21.81 -3.32
CA SER A 26 16.37 20.76 -3.93
C SER A 26 15.54 19.69 -4.65
N CYS A 27 15.37 19.83 -5.97
CA CYS A 27 14.80 18.79 -6.86
C CYS A 27 15.80 17.66 -7.12
N ARG A 28 16.32 17.01 -6.07
CA ARG A 28 17.24 15.88 -6.23
C ARG A 28 16.45 14.64 -6.65
N LYS A 29 16.93 13.94 -7.68
CA LYS A 29 16.31 12.69 -8.17
C LYS A 29 16.42 11.58 -7.11
N SER A 30 15.45 10.68 -7.05
CA SER A 30 15.60 9.45 -6.27
C SER A 30 16.89 8.73 -6.65
N GLY A 31 17.60 8.17 -5.66
CA GLY A 31 18.90 7.51 -5.88
C GLY A 31 20.10 8.44 -6.08
N PHE A 32 19.96 9.78 -6.01
CA PHE A 32 21.08 10.70 -6.28
C PHE A 32 22.32 10.46 -5.40
N LEU A 33 22.15 9.93 -4.17
CA LEU A 33 23.25 9.65 -3.25
C LEU A 33 24.20 8.57 -3.77
N VAL A 34 23.72 7.63 -4.60
CA VAL A 34 24.59 6.61 -5.21
C VAL A 34 25.64 7.29 -6.08
N ASN A 35 25.22 8.25 -6.90
CA ASN A 35 26.14 8.99 -7.79
C ASN A 35 27.14 9.86 -7.02
N GLN A 36 26.79 10.33 -5.82
CA GLN A 36 27.64 11.24 -5.03
C GLN A 36 28.60 10.51 -4.10
N LEU A 37 28.13 9.45 -3.42
CA LEU A 37 28.87 8.77 -2.37
C LEU A 37 29.51 7.47 -2.87
N LEU A 38 28.85 6.79 -3.81
CA LEU A 38 29.20 5.42 -4.22
C LEU A 38 29.15 5.27 -5.76
N PRO A 39 29.80 6.15 -6.55
CA PRO A 39 29.69 6.12 -8.01
C PRO A 39 30.18 4.80 -8.62
N HIS A 40 31.12 4.12 -7.96
CA HIS A 40 31.64 2.81 -8.37
C HIS A 40 30.60 1.68 -8.26
N LEU A 41 29.47 1.89 -7.57
CA LEU A 41 28.38 0.92 -7.46
C LEU A 41 27.29 1.12 -8.52
N THR A 42 27.37 2.16 -9.35
CA THR A 42 26.35 2.49 -10.36
C THR A 42 26.14 1.38 -11.39
N SER A 43 27.15 0.56 -11.66
CA SER A 43 27.03 -0.62 -12.54
C SER A 43 26.28 -1.80 -11.90
N TYR A 44 26.10 -1.80 -10.59
CA TYR A 44 25.42 -2.85 -9.82
C TYR A 44 24.04 -2.40 -9.32
N TYR A 45 23.65 -1.17 -9.64
CA TYR A 45 22.45 -0.52 -9.16
C TYR A 45 21.56 -0.11 -10.33
N HIS A 46 20.31 -0.57 -10.30
CA HIS A 46 19.29 -0.16 -11.23
C HIS A 46 18.13 0.48 -10.46
N LEU A 47 17.75 1.69 -10.86
CA LEU A 47 16.60 2.38 -10.30
C LEU A 47 15.40 2.23 -11.25
N TYR A 48 14.37 1.55 -10.77
CA TYR A 48 13.06 1.48 -11.41
C TYR A 48 12.08 2.35 -10.64
N THR A 49 11.37 3.22 -11.35
CA THR A 49 10.36 4.12 -10.76
C THR A 49 9.02 3.98 -11.48
N ASP A 50 7.99 4.55 -10.86
CA ASP A 50 6.63 4.70 -11.38
C ASP A 50 5.78 3.42 -11.39
N GLY A 51 4.57 3.54 -10.82
CA GLY A 51 3.57 2.48 -10.75
C GLY A 51 3.96 1.29 -9.88
N PHE A 52 3.20 0.21 -10.03
CA PHE A 52 3.45 -1.06 -9.34
C PHE A 52 4.72 -1.78 -9.83
N CYS A 53 5.35 -2.60 -8.97
CA CYS A 53 6.53 -3.38 -9.36
C CYS A 53 6.29 -4.33 -10.51
N ALA A 54 5.06 -4.79 -10.72
CA ALA A 54 4.70 -5.62 -11.88
C ALA A 54 5.23 -5.05 -13.21
N ASN A 55 5.34 -3.73 -13.35
CA ASN A 55 5.85 -3.07 -14.55
C ASN A 55 7.35 -3.26 -14.80
N HIS A 56 8.09 -3.74 -13.80
CA HIS A 56 9.55 -3.80 -13.78
C HIS A 56 10.09 -5.21 -13.52
N LEU A 57 9.31 -6.10 -12.92
CA LEU A 57 9.76 -7.44 -12.52
C LEU A 57 10.29 -8.29 -13.69
N ASP A 58 9.68 -8.18 -14.88
CA ASP A 58 10.17 -8.85 -16.09
C ASP A 58 11.58 -8.40 -16.51
N LYS A 59 11.95 -7.14 -16.22
CA LYS A 59 13.29 -6.59 -16.51
C LYS A 59 14.29 -6.99 -15.44
N ILE A 60 13.81 -7.13 -14.21
CA ILE A 60 14.62 -7.54 -13.06
C ILE A 60 15.00 -9.03 -13.19
N GLY A 61 14.06 -9.87 -13.61
CA GLY A 61 14.25 -11.31 -13.71
C GLY A 61 13.91 -12.05 -12.42
N GLY A 62 13.92 -13.38 -12.49
CA GLY A 62 13.68 -14.27 -11.36
C GLY A 62 14.90 -14.48 -10.46
N ASP A 63 14.85 -15.53 -9.65
CA ASP A 63 15.90 -15.93 -8.70
C ASP A 63 16.30 -14.85 -7.68
N ILE A 64 15.35 -13.98 -7.34
CA ILE A 64 15.54 -12.92 -6.34
C ILE A 64 15.78 -13.56 -4.98
N ASP A 65 16.97 -13.32 -4.41
CA ASP A 65 17.40 -13.92 -3.15
C ASP A 65 17.11 -13.08 -1.90
N LEU A 66 16.99 -11.77 -2.08
CA LEU A 66 16.62 -10.81 -1.06
C LEU A 66 15.63 -9.81 -1.66
N CYS A 67 14.52 -9.58 -0.98
CA CYS A 67 13.56 -8.53 -1.32
C CYS A 67 13.24 -7.70 -0.08
N ILE A 68 13.28 -6.37 -0.24
CA ILE A 68 12.88 -5.42 0.80
C ILE A 68 11.55 -4.79 0.36
N ILE A 69 10.54 -4.84 1.21
CA ILE A 69 9.22 -4.24 0.98
C ILE A 69 9.03 -3.10 1.98
N ASP A 70 8.95 -1.89 1.45
CA ASP A 70 8.76 -0.61 2.16
C ASP A 70 7.93 0.29 1.23
N THR A 71 6.60 0.23 1.33
CA THR A 71 5.70 0.79 0.29
C THR A 71 4.71 1.81 0.87
N VAL A 72 3.41 1.58 0.79
CA VAL A 72 2.36 2.57 1.14
C VAL A 72 1.93 2.51 2.60
N HIS A 73 2.22 1.40 3.25
CA HIS A 73 1.92 1.09 4.63
C HIS A 73 0.41 1.04 4.91
N ALA A 74 -0.35 0.57 3.93
CA ALA A 74 -1.81 0.62 3.93
C ALA A 74 -2.43 -0.40 2.95
N ALA A 75 -3.48 -1.11 3.36
CA ALA A 75 -4.15 -2.08 2.49
C ALA A 75 -4.77 -1.37 1.26
N PRO A 76 -4.63 -1.91 0.04
CA PRO A 76 -4.08 -3.24 -0.28
C PRO A 76 -2.59 -3.29 -0.61
N GLY A 77 -1.87 -2.16 -0.60
CA GLY A 77 -0.57 -2.00 -1.29
C GLY A 77 0.48 -3.04 -0.91
N GLU A 78 0.86 -3.15 0.37
CA GLU A 78 1.87 -4.13 0.80
C GLU A 78 1.56 -5.57 0.37
N ALA A 79 0.29 -5.99 0.48
CA ALA A 79 -0.11 -7.34 0.11
C ALA A 79 -0.03 -7.54 -1.41
N MET A 80 -0.44 -6.53 -2.20
CA MET A 80 -0.29 -6.56 -3.65
C MET A 80 1.18 -6.60 -4.06
N ASP A 81 2.04 -5.79 -3.45
CA ASP A 81 3.48 -5.75 -3.74
C ASP A 81 4.14 -7.10 -3.47
N PHE A 82 3.80 -7.74 -2.34
CA PHE A 82 4.30 -9.09 -2.06
C PHE A 82 3.81 -10.12 -3.09
N LEU A 83 2.52 -10.10 -3.43
CA LEU A 83 1.95 -10.99 -4.45
C LEU A 83 2.56 -10.75 -5.83
N MET A 84 3.00 -9.54 -6.16
CA MET A 84 3.68 -9.27 -7.42
C MET A 84 5.10 -9.84 -7.42
N VAL A 85 5.83 -9.69 -6.32
CA VAL A 85 7.23 -10.16 -6.27
C VAL A 85 7.33 -11.68 -6.12
N LEU A 86 6.37 -12.32 -5.45
CA LEU A 86 6.41 -13.75 -5.08
C LEU A 86 6.83 -14.71 -6.22
N PRO A 87 6.32 -14.60 -7.47
CA PRO A 87 6.69 -15.51 -8.56
C PRO A 87 8.15 -15.40 -9.02
N TYR A 88 8.86 -14.34 -8.63
CA TYR A 88 10.24 -14.05 -9.01
C TYR A 88 11.25 -14.43 -7.91
N LEU A 89 10.76 -14.79 -6.73
CA LEU A 89 11.59 -15.17 -5.60
C LEU A 89 12.14 -16.58 -5.76
N LYS A 90 13.41 -16.78 -5.36
CA LYS A 90 13.97 -18.13 -5.25
C LYS A 90 13.41 -18.87 -4.02
N PRO A 91 13.49 -20.21 -3.96
CA PRO A 91 13.31 -20.94 -2.70
C PRO A 91 14.25 -20.42 -1.61
N ASN A 92 13.73 -20.20 -0.40
CA ASN A 92 14.46 -19.57 0.71
C ASN A 92 14.89 -18.11 0.46
N ALA A 93 14.20 -17.39 -0.42
CA ALA A 93 14.40 -15.94 -0.51
C ALA A 93 14.13 -15.27 0.84
N VAL A 94 14.92 -14.24 1.16
CA VAL A 94 14.73 -13.45 2.36
C VAL A 94 13.85 -12.26 2.03
N ILE A 95 12.73 -12.12 2.74
CA ILE A 95 11.89 -10.93 2.70
C ILE A 95 12.22 -10.08 3.91
N ILE A 96 12.51 -8.80 3.70
CA ILE A 96 12.61 -7.79 4.74
C ILE A 96 11.39 -6.88 4.61
N LEU A 97 10.59 -6.79 5.67
CA LEU A 97 9.44 -5.89 5.75
C LEU A 97 9.78 -4.73 6.68
N HIS A 98 9.64 -3.52 6.14
CA HIS A 98 9.68 -2.31 6.93
C HIS A 98 8.30 -2.03 7.54
N ASP A 99 8.27 -1.18 8.57
CA ASP A 99 7.07 -0.65 9.19
C ASP A 99 6.09 -1.71 9.77
N ILE A 100 6.61 -2.86 10.23
CA ILE A 100 5.80 -3.96 10.78
C ILE A 100 5.06 -3.59 12.07
N ALA A 101 5.43 -2.49 12.73
CA ALA A 101 4.76 -1.96 13.89
C ALA A 101 4.12 -0.58 13.63
N TYR A 102 4.01 -0.16 12.37
CA TYR A 102 3.60 1.21 12.04
C TYR A 102 2.21 1.61 12.57
N HIS A 103 1.29 0.65 12.67
CA HIS A 103 -0.02 0.81 13.30
C HIS A 103 0.04 1.29 14.77
N THR A 104 1.13 1.04 15.50
CA THR A 104 1.28 1.47 16.90
C THR A 104 1.77 2.91 17.04
N PHE A 105 2.40 3.47 16.00
CA PHE A 105 3.03 4.79 16.04
C PHE A 105 2.13 5.92 15.54
N SER A 106 0.99 5.61 14.92
CA SER A 106 0.08 6.61 14.36
C SER A 106 -1.15 6.82 15.25
N PRO A 107 -1.51 8.07 15.60
CA PRO A 107 -2.68 8.35 16.43
C PRO A 107 -3.98 7.92 15.75
N ILE A 108 -5.00 7.64 16.55
CA ILE A 108 -6.36 7.35 16.07
C ILE A 108 -6.93 8.61 15.39
N PRO A 109 -7.60 8.50 14.22
CA PRO A 109 -7.99 7.27 13.52
C PRO A 109 -6.93 6.73 12.53
N PHE A 110 -5.90 7.49 12.21
CA PHE A 110 -4.94 7.18 11.15
C PHE A 110 -4.17 5.86 11.37
N GLY A 111 -3.87 5.49 12.62
CA GLY A 111 -3.13 4.26 12.93
C GLY A 111 -3.93 2.97 12.78
N LYS A 112 -5.27 3.02 12.92
CA LYS A 112 -6.12 1.82 12.91
C LYS A 112 -6.08 1.04 11.60
N HIS A 113 -5.68 1.68 10.52
CA HIS A 113 -5.73 1.13 9.16
C HIS A 113 -4.33 0.84 8.58
N ARG A 114 -3.27 0.94 9.39
CA ARG A 114 -1.86 0.79 9.00
C ARG A 114 -1.23 -0.50 9.52
N ASN A 115 -2.04 -1.55 9.63
CA ASN A 115 -1.64 -2.86 10.15
C ASN A 115 -1.28 -3.87 9.06
N ILE A 116 -1.41 -3.52 7.77
CA ILE A 116 -1.16 -4.45 6.66
C ILE A 116 0.27 -5.00 6.66
N CYS A 117 1.28 -4.18 7.01
CA CYS A 117 2.68 -4.61 7.11
C CYS A 117 2.85 -5.71 8.17
N ALA A 118 2.22 -5.52 9.33
CA ALA A 118 2.21 -6.49 10.41
C ALA A 118 1.52 -7.80 9.99
N LEU A 119 0.34 -7.68 9.38
CA LEU A 119 -0.45 -8.83 8.93
C LEU A 119 0.28 -9.63 7.84
N LEU A 120 0.91 -8.94 6.89
CA LEU A 120 1.75 -9.58 5.88
C LEU A 120 2.93 -10.30 6.53
N PHE A 121 3.68 -9.64 7.41
CA PHE A 121 4.81 -10.24 8.12
C PHE A 121 4.41 -11.50 8.89
N PHE A 122 3.28 -11.48 9.60
CA PHE A 122 2.77 -12.63 10.33
C PHE A 122 2.28 -13.75 9.41
N ALA A 123 1.78 -13.42 8.22
CA ALA A 123 1.32 -14.40 7.23
C ALA A 123 2.46 -15.11 6.50
N LEU A 124 3.66 -14.51 6.39
CA LEU A 124 4.81 -15.14 5.75
C LEU A 124 5.11 -16.50 6.41
N ILE A 125 5.36 -17.54 5.62
CA ILE A 125 5.75 -18.85 6.14
C ILE A 125 7.26 -19.01 5.97
N GLY A 126 7.93 -19.42 7.04
CA GLY A 126 9.39 -19.49 7.10
C GLY A 126 9.98 -18.92 8.39
N ASP A 127 11.31 -18.83 8.43
CA ASP A 127 12.10 -18.44 9.60
C ASP A 127 12.12 -16.93 9.75
N LYS A 128 11.37 -16.43 10.73
CA LYS A 128 11.27 -15.00 11.04
C LYS A 128 12.33 -14.55 12.01
N CYS A 129 12.95 -13.42 11.71
CA CYS A 129 13.85 -12.72 12.62
C CYS A 129 13.39 -11.27 12.77
N ILE A 130 13.17 -10.87 14.03
CA ILE A 130 13.00 -9.48 14.43
C ILE A 130 14.31 -9.08 15.12
N PRO A 131 14.97 -7.97 14.71
CA PRO A 131 16.22 -7.57 15.33
C PRO A 131 16.05 -7.31 16.83
N PRO A 132 17.10 -7.52 17.63
CA PRO A 132 17.05 -7.20 19.04
C PRO A 132 16.82 -5.71 19.26
N GLN A 133 16.32 -5.37 20.44
CA GLN A 133 16.16 -3.97 20.85
C GLN A 133 17.50 -3.23 20.79
N TYR A 134 17.49 -2.02 20.24
CA TYR A 134 18.66 -1.14 20.24
C TYR A 134 18.29 0.23 20.79
N GLU A 135 19.11 0.73 21.70
CA GLU A 135 19.03 2.08 22.23
C GLU A 135 19.33 3.12 21.12
N PRO A 136 18.76 4.34 21.17
CA PRO A 136 17.96 4.95 22.24
C PRO A 136 16.42 4.80 22.08
N TYR A 137 15.94 3.88 21.24
CA TYR A 137 14.56 3.94 20.73
C TYR A 137 13.46 3.44 21.67
N GLY A 138 13.80 2.96 22.88
CA GLY A 138 12.82 2.57 23.89
C GLY A 138 11.89 1.40 23.48
N HIS A 139 11.09 0.94 24.44
CA HIS A 139 10.65 -0.46 24.50
C HIS A 139 9.58 -0.96 23.53
N LEU A 140 8.85 -0.15 22.77
CA LEU A 140 7.51 -0.63 22.46
C LEU A 140 7.44 -1.60 21.29
N PHE A 141 8.02 -1.32 20.12
CA PHE A 141 7.91 -2.26 18.99
C PHE A 141 9.07 -2.12 17.98
N GLN A 142 9.74 -3.23 17.67
CA GLN A 142 10.67 -3.28 16.54
C GLN A 142 9.87 -3.16 15.24
N ASN A 143 10.30 -2.22 14.40
CA ASN A 143 9.53 -1.78 13.26
C ASN A 143 10.09 -2.30 11.92
N ILE A 144 10.99 -3.28 11.97
CA ILE A 144 11.50 -3.99 10.80
C ILE A 144 11.62 -5.46 11.16
N GLY A 145 11.36 -6.34 10.21
CA GLY A 145 11.50 -7.78 10.39
C GLY A 145 11.93 -8.45 9.10
N SER A 146 12.58 -9.60 9.23
CA SER A 146 12.92 -10.45 8.10
C SER A 146 12.28 -11.83 8.21
N CYS A 147 12.02 -12.46 7.08
CA CYS A 147 11.54 -13.83 6.99
C CYS A 147 12.31 -14.53 5.88
N THR A 148 13.07 -15.57 6.21
CA THR A 148 13.57 -16.52 5.21
C THR A 148 12.41 -17.42 4.84
N LEU A 149 11.89 -17.29 3.63
CA LEU A 149 10.67 -17.97 3.22
C LEU A 149 10.86 -19.49 3.16
N ASP A 150 9.78 -20.22 3.41
CA ASP A 150 9.76 -21.67 3.19
C ASP A 150 10.13 -21.99 1.72
N PRO A 151 10.95 -23.02 1.45
CA PRO A 151 11.29 -23.41 0.07
C PRO A 151 10.07 -23.67 -0.82
N ASN A 152 8.96 -24.09 -0.22
CA ASN A 152 7.68 -24.39 -0.88
C ASN A 152 6.66 -23.26 -0.72
N GLN A 153 7.11 -22.03 -0.46
CA GLN A 153 6.27 -20.85 -0.23
C GLN A 153 5.07 -20.71 -1.19
N ASN A 154 5.24 -21.10 -2.45
CA ASN A 154 4.19 -21.03 -3.48
C ASN A 154 2.95 -21.88 -3.15
N GLN A 155 3.04 -22.86 -2.26
CA GLN A 155 1.87 -23.61 -1.80
C GLN A 155 0.95 -22.80 -0.87
N TYR A 156 1.44 -21.67 -0.34
CA TYR A 156 0.71 -20.80 0.57
C TYR A 156 0.12 -19.56 -0.10
N VAL A 157 0.10 -19.49 -1.44
CA VAL A 157 -0.44 -18.36 -2.21
C VAL A 157 -1.85 -17.97 -1.75
N GLU A 158 -2.70 -18.95 -1.43
CA GLU A 158 -4.05 -18.69 -0.93
C GLU A 158 -4.05 -17.88 0.38
N LEU A 159 -3.11 -18.15 1.30
CA LEU A 159 -2.97 -17.40 2.54
C LEU A 159 -2.63 -15.93 2.26
N TYR A 160 -1.78 -15.66 1.28
CA TYR A 160 -1.40 -14.30 0.89
C TYR A 160 -2.53 -13.57 0.19
N PHE A 161 -3.24 -14.23 -0.72
CA PHE A 161 -4.43 -13.65 -1.36
C PHE A 161 -5.51 -13.28 -0.34
N ARG A 162 -5.65 -14.04 0.75
CA ARG A 162 -6.60 -13.72 1.83
C ARG A 162 -6.33 -12.38 2.52
N LEU A 163 -5.10 -11.84 2.45
CA LEU A 163 -4.81 -10.48 2.94
C LEU A 163 -5.57 -9.42 2.15
N LEU A 164 -5.92 -9.67 0.88
CA LEU A 164 -6.69 -8.75 0.05
C LEU A 164 -8.17 -8.67 0.47
N HIS A 165 -8.67 -9.62 1.29
CA HIS A 165 -10.03 -9.57 1.85
C HIS A 165 -10.19 -8.50 2.94
N LEU A 166 -9.08 -8.01 3.51
CA LEU A 166 -9.12 -6.96 4.53
C LEU A 166 -9.71 -5.67 3.92
N PRO A 167 -10.40 -4.82 4.70
CA PRO A 167 -10.90 -3.55 4.19
C PRO A 167 -9.77 -2.68 3.61
N TRP A 168 -9.92 -2.23 2.38
CA TRP A 168 -8.92 -1.38 1.74
C TRP A 168 -9.02 0.05 2.27
N THR A 169 -7.87 0.71 2.34
CA THR A 169 -7.74 2.10 2.78
C THR A 169 -7.76 3.09 1.63
N TYR A 170 -7.50 2.58 0.42
CA TYR A 170 -7.61 3.29 -0.83
C TYR A 170 -7.92 2.30 -1.96
N ILE A 171 -8.42 2.81 -3.09
CA ILE A 171 -8.51 2.06 -4.34
C ILE A 171 -7.33 2.48 -5.22
N PRO A 172 -6.43 1.56 -5.65
CA PRO A 172 -5.35 1.89 -6.58
C PRO A 172 -5.88 2.49 -7.89
N SER A 173 -5.02 3.18 -8.64
CA SER A 173 -5.41 3.75 -9.93
C SER A 173 -5.86 2.64 -10.89
N GLN A 174 -6.71 2.95 -11.87
CA GLN A 174 -7.14 1.94 -12.85
C GLN A 174 -5.93 1.37 -13.61
N LYS A 175 -4.93 2.20 -13.92
CA LYS A 175 -3.67 1.77 -14.54
C LYS A 175 -2.92 0.74 -13.68
N ASP A 176 -2.81 0.98 -12.38
CA ASP A 176 -2.12 0.05 -11.47
C ASP A 176 -2.95 -1.23 -11.24
N LEU A 177 -4.27 -1.12 -11.17
CA LEU A 177 -5.16 -2.28 -11.12
C LEU A 177 -5.02 -3.14 -12.38
N ASP A 178 -4.97 -2.54 -13.57
CA ASP A 178 -4.79 -3.25 -14.82
C ASP A 178 -3.42 -3.94 -14.88
N ALA A 179 -2.37 -3.29 -14.36
CA ALA A 179 -1.03 -3.88 -14.23
C ALA A 179 -1.04 -5.07 -13.26
N PHE A 180 -1.69 -4.93 -12.10
CA PHE A 180 -1.83 -6.02 -11.14
C PHE A 180 -2.63 -7.19 -11.71
N ILE A 181 -3.77 -6.93 -12.36
CA ILE A 181 -4.61 -7.96 -13.00
C ILE A 181 -3.81 -8.71 -14.07
N SER A 182 -3.10 -7.98 -14.93
CA SER A 182 -2.24 -8.57 -15.97
C SER A 182 -1.15 -9.43 -15.36
N HIS A 183 -0.53 -8.96 -14.27
CA HIS A 183 0.48 -9.70 -13.54
C HIS A 183 -0.08 -10.99 -12.94
N ILE A 184 -1.20 -10.91 -12.22
CA ILE A 184 -1.75 -12.12 -11.59
C ILE A 184 -2.28 -13.12 -12.61
N THR A 185 -2.79 -12.65 -13.75
CA THR A 185 -3.20 -13.52 -14.86
C THR A 185 -2.01 -14.28 -15.47
N LYS A 186 -0.82 -13.68 -15.45
CA LYS A 186 0.40 -14.29 -15.97
C LYS A 186 0.99 -15.35 -15.02
N HIS A 187 0.86 -15.16 -13.71
CA HIS A 187 1.63 -15.91 -12.72
C HIS A 187 0.81 -16.82 -11.80
N TYR A 188 -0.50 -16.62 -11.71
CA TYR A 188 -1.37 -17.37 -10.80
C TYR A 188 -2.51 -18.05 -11.53
N ASP A 189 -3.05 -19.09 -10.90
CA ASP A 189 -4.22 -19.80 -11.42
C ASP A 189 -5.42 -18.87 -11.58
N LYS A 190 -6.27 -19.21 -12.56
CA LYS A 190 -7.49 -18.45 -12.87
C LYS A 190 -8.38 -18.23 -11.64
N THR A 191 -8.39 -19.16 -10.70
CA THR A 191 -9.15 -19.05 -9.44
C THR A 191 -8.76 -17.81 -8.63
N PHE A 192 -7.48 -17.43 -8.61
CA PHE A 192 -7.00 -16.22 -7.93
C PHE A 192 -7.37 -14.94 -8.69
N VAL A 193 -7.36 -14.99 -10.03
CA VAL A 193 -7.81 -13.88 -10.87
C VAL A 193 -9.30 -13.61 -10.65
N ASP A 194 -10.12 -14.67 -10.66
CA ASP A 194 -11.56 -14.59 -10.41
C ASP A 194 -11.83 -14.07 -8.99
N ALA A 195 -11.12 -14.60 -7.98
CA ALA A 195 -11.23 -14.13 -6.61
C ALA A 195 -10.87 -12.65 -6.47
N PHE A 196 -9.80 -12.19 -7.12
CA PHE A 196 -9.43 -10.78 -7.12
C PHE A 196 -10.53 -9.88 -7.72
N GLY A 197 -11.18 -10.32 -8.80
CA GLY A 197 -12.32 -9.61 -9.40
C GLY A 197 -13.49 -9.41 -8.42
N GLU A 198 -13.84 -10.46 -7.67
CA GLU A 198 -14.86 -10.39 -6.62
C GLU A 198 -14.44 -9.47 -5.47
N ILE A 199 -13.20 -9.56 -5.02
CA ILE A 199 -12.63 -8.68 -3.99
C ILE A 199 -12.72 -7.22 -4.43
N LEU A 200 -12.25 -6.90 -5.63
CA LEU A 200 -12.25 -5.54 -6.15
C LEU A 200 -13.67 -4.97 -6.24
N THR A 201 -14.64 -5.80 -6.66
CA THR A 201 -16.06 -5.42 -6.73
C THR A 201 -16.61 -5.11 -5.34
N LEU A 202 -16.32 -5.95 -4.36
CA LEU A 202 -16.73 -5.75 -2.97
C LEU A 202 -16.12 -4.48 -2.36
N GLN A 203 -14.82 -4.26 -2.57
CA GLN A 203 -14.11 -3.09 -2.06
C GLN A 203 -14.67 -1.80 -2.67
N LYS A 204 -14.84 -1.74 -3.99
CA LYS A 204 -15.47 -0.58 -4.66
C LYS A 204 -16.86 -0.26 -4.08
N LYS A 205 -17.68 -1.30 -3.85
CA LYS A 205 -19.00 -1.14 -3.22
C LYS A 205 -18.90 -0.57 -1.81
N TRP A 206 -17.96 -1.01 -0.98
CA TRP A 206 -17.77 -0.47 0.37
C TRP A 206 -17.34 1.01 0.32
N PHE A 207 -16.43 1.37 -0.58
CA PHE A 207 -16.03 2.77 -0.78
C PHE A 207 -17.20 3.66 -1.22
N ASP A 208 -18.05 3.18 -2.13
CA ASP A 208 -19.25 3.92 -2.56
C ASP A 208 -20.24 4.12 -1.41
N GLN A 209 -20.41 3.10 -0.55
CA GLN A 209 -21.27 3.18 0.63
C GLN A 209 -20.73 4.17 1.67
N GLU A 210 -19.42 4.13 1.96
CA GLU A 210 -18.78 5.11 2.84
C GLU A 210 -18.93 6.54 2.30
N ALA A 211 -18.69 6.72 1.00
CA ALA A 211 -18.87 8.01 0.35
C ALA A 211 -20.32 8.51 0.44
N ALA A 212 -21.30 7.62 0.29
CA ALA A 212 -22.72 7.95 0.44
C ALA A 212 -23.09 8.34 1.88
N GLN A 213 -22.50 7.68 2.90
CA GLN A 213 -22.72 8.00 4.32
C GLN A 213 -22.08 9.32 4.74
N ARG A 214 -20.93 9.68 4.16
CA ARG A 214 -20.24 10.95 4.42
C ARG A 214 -20.89 12.17 3.76
N ARG A 215 -21.77 11.96 2.76
CA ARG A 215 -22.55 13.07 2.18
C ARG A 215 -23.41 13.67 3.29
N PRO A 216 -23.32 14.98 3.56
CA PRO A 216 -24.15 15.59 4.59
C PRO A 216 -25.60 15.28 4.27
N GLN A 217 -26.32 14.68 5.21
CA GLN A 217 -27.77 14.63 5.11
C GLN A 217 -28.22 16.08 4.94
N ARG A 218 -28.70 16.45 3.75
CA ARG A 218 -29.33 17.75 3.52
C ARG A 218 -30.47 17.82 4.52
N THR A 219 -30.25 18.52 5.63
CA THR A 219 -31.20 18.57 6.74
C THR A 219 -32.53 19.06 6.14
N PRO A 220 -33.63 18.31 6.27
CA PRO A 220 -34.94 18.75 5.82
C PRO A 220 -35.34 20.10 6.43
N MET A 221 -34.68 20.48 7.53
CA MET A 221 -34.87 21.70 8.28
C MET A 221 -34.63 22.97 7.46
N LEU A 222 -33.58 23.05 6.63
CA LEU A 222 -33.32 24.23 5.78
C LEU A 222 -34.40 24.39 4.68
N LYS A 223 -34.82 23.28 4.05
CA LYS A 223 -35.94 23.30 3.09
C LYS A 223 -37.28 23.60 3.75
N ARG A 224 -37.50 23.14 4.99
CA ARG A 224 -38.71 23.41 5.79
C ARG A 224 -38.76 24.86 6.25
N TRP A 225 -37.62 25.44 6.64
CA TRP A 225 -37.47 26.85 7.00
C TRP A 225 -37.67 27.77 5.79
N GLN A 226 -37.05 27.46 4.65
CA GLN A 226 -37.26 28.19 3.39
C GLN A 226 -38.73 28.15 2.93
N ARG A 227 -39.40 26.99 3.05
CA ARG A 227 -40.85 26.87 2.75
C ARG A 227 -41.71 27.67 3.73
N SER A 228 -41.34 27.71 5.01
CA SER A 228 -42.06 28.48 6.04
C SER A 228 -41.93 30.00 5.82
N ILE A 229 -40.73 30.47 5.47
CA ILE A 229 -40.50 31.88 5.11
C ILE A 229 -41.26 32.26 3.85
N LYS A 230 -41.23 31.42 2.81
CA LYS A 230 -41.95 31.69 1.55
C LYS A 230 -43.46 31.75 1.77
N LYS A 231 -44.02 30.90 2.64
CA LYS A 231 -45.43 30.99 3.09
C LYS A 231 -45.73 32.29 3.83
N ARG A 232 -44.86 32.72 4.75
CA ARG A 232 -45.03 33.98 5.49
C ARG A 232 -44.97 35.21 4.58
N ILE A 233 -44.06 35.24 3.60
CA ILE A 233 -43.94 36.33 2.63
C ILE A 233 -45.18 36.42 1.75
N ASN A 234 -45.69 35.27 1.26
CA ASN A 234 -46.91 35.26 0.45
C ASN A 234 -48.16 35.69 1.25
N PHE A 235 -48.28 35.27 2.51
CA PHE A 235 -49.39 35.68 3.38
C PHE A 235 -49.45 37.20 3.62
N VAL A 236 -48.30 37.86 3.75
CA VAL A 236 -48.24 39.33 3.89
C VAL A 236 -48.61 40.02 2.57
N ARG A 237 -48.22 39.45 1.43
CA ARG A 237 -48.52 39.98 0.09
C ARG A 237 -50.01 39.89 -0.32
N GLU A 238 -50.79 39.03 0.31
CA GLU A 238 -52.23 38.88 0.03
C GLU A 238 -53.10 39.78 0.93
N ARG A 239 -52.50 40.48 1.91
CA ARG A 239 -53.21 41.35 2.87
C ARG A 239 -52.90 42.84 2.71
N PHE A 240 -52.06 43.21 1.74
CA PHE A 240 -51.74 44.59 1.38
C PHE A 240 -51.80 44.76 -0.13
#